data_AF-A0AAD9LDW8-F1
#
_entry.id   AF-A0AAD9LDW8-F1
#
_cell.length_a   1.000
_cell.length_b   1.000
_cell.length_c   1.000
_cell.angle_alpha   90.00
_cell.angle_beta   90.00
_cell.angle_gamma   90.00
#
_symmetry.space_group_name_H-M   'P 1'
#
loop_
_entity.id
_entity.type
_entity.pdbx_description
1 polymer ?
#
loop_
_entity_poly.entity_id
_entity_poly.type
_entity_poly.pdbx_seq_one_letter_code
_entity_poly.pdbx_strand_id
1 'polypeptide(L)'
;MSRFSHDDFDSLDDYGLYSLSDSLVDDYDDPFESLSVNGSVPTFDIGVNGSVDTLFSRIPNSDSNNISDDALKSMITDYYANTYINCSMYDKSIFYTLQAELLVKKQRYKEALGAALVAEEISGPSKVLDAIKMICMYQMNDDARFQELKERFASTGFSGLSSTLKQQAIGTIQVSNFIPEFLSCLERLKGSSQHS
;
A
#
# COMPACT_ATOMS: atom_id res chain seq x y z
N MET A 1 13.38 4.58 67.41
CA MET A 1 13.52 5.85 66.67
C MET A 1 12.35 5.99 65.70
N SER A 2 11.71 7.15 65.76
CA SER A 2 10.69 7.79 64.90
C SER A 2 9.72 6.99 64.03
N ARG A 3 8.43 7.25 64.31
CA ARG A 3 7.30 7.30 63.37
C ARG A 3 7.53 8.39 62.30
N PHE A 4 7.01 8.20 61.09
CA PHE A 4 6.33 9.26 60.32
C PHE A 4 5.35 8.64 59.33
N SER A 5 4.10 9.04 59.47
CA SER A 5 2.99 8.91 58.50
C SER A 5 2.96 10.13 57.58
N HIS A 6 1.96 10.20 56.71
CA HIS A 6 1.53 11.31 55.82
C HIS A 6 2.24 11.42 54.48
N ASP A 7 1.60 11.85 53.41
CA ASP A 7 0.21 12.01 52.93
C ASP A 7 0.39 12.50 51.48
N ASP A 8 -0.59 12.24 50.63
CA ASP A 8 -1.07 13.04 49.49
C ASP A 8 -0.09 13.97 48.74
N PHE A 9 0.06 13.75 47.43
CA PHE A 9 -0.13 14.85 46.47
C PHE A 9 -0.43 14.39 45.03
N ASP A 10 -1.48 14.98 44.49
CA ASP A 10 -1.95 14.99 43.10
C ASP A 10 -0.89 15.33 42.04
N SER A 11 -1.08 14.81 40.83
CA SER A 11 -0.87 15.53 39.54
C SER A 11 -1.22 14.56 38.39
N LEU A 12 -2.43 14.62 37.85
CA LEU A 12 -2.77 15.34 36.59
C LEU A 12 -2.03 14.82 35.36
N ASP A 13 -2.82 14.21 34.47
CA ASP A 13 -2.80 14.27 33.01
C ASP A 13 -1.46 14.51 32.31
N ASP A 14 -1.03 13.56 31.48
CA ASP A 14 -0.53 13.95 30.15
C ASP A 14 -0.72 12.84 29.11
N TYR A 15 -1.54 13.14 28.11
CA TYR A 15 -1.63 12.41 26.86
C TYR A 15 -0.33 12.68 26.09
N GLY A 16 0.61 11.74 26.14
CA GLY A 16 1.83 11.76 25.34
C GLY A 16 1.56 11.55 23.86
N LEU A 17 1.10 12.62 23.19
CA LEU A 17 1.21 12.85 21.75
C LEU A 17 2.68 12.62 21.35
N TYR A 18 3.00 11.48 20.72
CA TYR A 18 4.32 11.34 20.10
C TYR A 18 4.38 12.23 18.86
N SER A 19 4.93 13.42 19.10
CA SER A 19 5.47 14.37 18.14
C SER A 19 6.22 13.65 17.01
N LEU A 20 5.60 13.60 15.82
CA LEU A 20 6.23 13.17 14.56
C LEU A 20 6.92 14.34 13.86
N SER A 21 7.59 15.21 14.61
CA SER A 21 8.29 16.35 14.05
C SER A 21 9.57 16.62 14.81
N ASP A 22 10.62 15.84 14.51
CA ASP A 22 12.01 16.35 14.54
C ASP A 22 13.06 15.39 13.92
N SER A 23 13.01 15.14 12.61
CA SER A 23 14.11 14.46 11.89
C SER A 23 14.00 14.60 10.36
N LEU A 24 13.61 15.78 9.86
CA LEU A 24 13.45 16.02 8.42
C LEU A 24 14.27 17.22 7.94
N VAL A 25 15.47 17.39 8.49
CA VAL A 25 16.45 18.35 7.97
C VAL A 25 17.84 17.75 8.14
N ASP A 26 18.37 17.15 7.07
CA ASP A 26 19.71 17.46 6.53
C ASP A 26 20.09 16.46 5.41
N ASP A 27 20.80 17.00 4.42
CA ASP A 27 21.40 16.39 3.22
C ASP A 27 20.54 16.33 1.95
N TYR A 28 20.13 17.52 1.48
CA TYR A 28 19.95 17.79 0.05
C TYR A 28 21.14 18.60 -0.46
N ASP A 29 22.15 17.91 -0.98
CA ASP A 29 23.15 18.48 -1.89
C ASP A 29 23.62 17.38 -2.85
N ASP A 30 23.01 17.31 -4.03
CA ASP A 30 23.65 16.71 -5.20
C ASP A 30 23.25 17.53 -6.46
N PRO A 31 24.21 18.21 -7.11
CA PRO A 31 23.93 19.07 -8.25
C PRO A 31 23.61 18.21 -9.49
N PHE A 32 22.40 18.38 -10.04
CA PHE A 32 22.05 17.85 -11.36
C PHE A 32 22.98 18.45 -12.43
N GLU A 33 24.01 17.71 -12.85
CA GLU A 33 24.69 17.99 -14.11
C GLU A 33 23.73 17.72 -15.26
N SER A 34 23.33 18.79 -15.94
CA SER A 34 22.48 18.77 -17.11
C SER A 34 23.18 18.08 -18.29
N LEU A 35 22.92 16.79 -18.50
CA LEU A 35 23.23 16.13 -19.77
C LEU A 35 22.24 16.62 -20.83
N SER A 36 22.70 17.56 -21.66
CA SER A 36 22.02 17.97 -22.89
C SER A 36 21.95 16.80 -23.86
N VAL A 37 20.81 16.12 -23.91
CA VAL A 37 20.52 15.10 -24.92
C VAL A 37 19.81 15.79 -26.09
N ASN A 38 20.59 16.12 -27.13
CA ASN A 38 20.10 16.49 -28.47
C ASN A 38 19.51 15.25 -29.17
N GLY A 39 18.35 14.79 -28.70
CA GLY A 39 17.55 13.75 -29.34
C GLY A 39 16.09 14.21 -29.32
N SER A 40 15.50 14.40 -30.49
CA SER A 40 14.08 14.71 -30.65
C SER A 40 13.22 13.72 -29.87
N VAL A 41 12.60 14.19 -28.79
CA VAL A 41 11.66 13.43 -27.98
C VAL A 41 10.43 13.13 -28.85
N PRO A 42 10.01 11.87 -29.01
CA PRO A 42 8.79 11.55 -29.73
C PRO A 42 7.61 12.19 -29.01
N THR A 43 6.91 13.07 -29.72
CA THR A 43 5.65 13.66 -29.27
C THR A 43 4.61 12.56 -29.32
N PHE A 44 4.25 12.01 -28.17
CA PHE A 44 3.06 11.18 -28.07
C PHE A 44 1.86 12.11 -27.92
N ASP A 45 1.02 12.11 -28.94
CA ASP A 45 -0.27 12.76 -28.96
C ASP A 45 -1.14 12.06 -27.90
N ILE A 46 -1.15 12.60 -26.67
CA ILE A 46 -2.08 12.18 -25.63
C ILE A 46 -3.42 12.76 -26.07
N GLY A 47 -4.15 11.98 -26.85
CA GLY A 47 -5.57 12.20 -27.10
C GLY A 47 -6.27 12.27 -25.75
N VAL A 48 -6.59 13.49 -25.32
CA VAL A 48 -7.37 13.80 -24.12
C VAL A 48 -8.82 13.39 -24.39
N ASN A 49 -9.08 12.08 -24.34
CA ASN A 49 -10.43 11.51 -24.31
C ASN A 49 -10.64 10.60 -23.09
N GLY A 50 -9.79 10.74 -22.06
CA GLY A 50 -10.08 10.22 -20.72
C GLY A 50 -11.02 11.18 -20.02
N SER A 51 -12.33 10.93 -20.07
CA SER A 51 -13.31 11.72 -19.35
C SER A 51 -12.94 11.82 -17.87
N VAL A 52 -13.00 13.04 -17.33
CA VAL A 52 -12.88 13.38 -15.90
C VAL A 52 -13.90 12.58 -15.06
N ASP A 53 -14.91 11.99 -15.69
CA ASP A 53 -15.88 11.08 -15.06
C ASP A 53 -15.24 9.84 -14.41
N THR A 54 -14.06 9.41 -14.86
CA THR A 54 -13.36 8.25 -14.26
C THR A 54 -12.75 8.52 -12.88
N LEU A 55 -12.55 9.79 -12.50
CA LEU A 55 -12.13 10.17 -11.15
C LEU A 55 -13.28 10.08 -10.15
N PHE A 56 -14.53 10.22 -10.61
CA PHE A 56 -15.74 10.25 -9.79
C PHE A 56 -16.53 8.93 -9.80
N SER A 57 -16.23 7.99 -10.70
CA SER A 57 -16.71 6.59 -10.58
C SER A 57 -16.13 5.85 -9.37
N ARG A 58 -15.28 6.53 -8.58
CA ARG A 58 -14.67 6.06 -7.34
C ARG A 58 -15.58 6.17 -6.12
N ILE A 59 -16.84 6.55 -6.28
CA ILE A 59 -17.86 6.42 -5.23
C ILE A 59 -18.22 4.93 -5.16
N PRO A 60 -17.84 4.17 -4.11
CA PRO A 60 -18.32 2.82 -3.96
C PRO A 60 -19.78 2.92 -3.54
N ASN A 61 -20.68 2.64 -4.49
CA ASN A 61 -21.91 1.97 -4.14
C ASN A 61 -21.54 0.62 -3.49
N SER A 62 -22.33 0.26 -2.50
CA SER A 62 -22.12 -0.74 -1.45
C SER A 62 -22.09 -2.20 -1.90
N ASP A 63 -21.30 -2.56 -2.90
CA ASP A 63 -20.97 -3.96 -3.19
C ASP A 63 -19.49 -4.14 -2.86
N SER A 64 -19.19 -4.65 -1.66
CA SER A 64 -17.83 -5.00 -1.27
C SER A 64 -17.30 -6.03 -2.26
N ASN A 65 -16.32 -5.61 -3.07
CA ASN A 65 -15.68 -6.47 -4.05
C ASN A 65 -14.70 -7.41 -3.31
N ASN A 66 -15.25 -8.29 -2.49
CA ASN A 66 -14.53 -9.22 -1.65
C ASN A 66 -14.15 -10.43 -2.50
N ILE A 67 -12.85 -10.59 -2.77
CA ILE A 67 -12.35 -11.71 -3.56
C ILE A 67 -12.53 -12.97 -2.71
N SER A 68 -13.30 -13.95 -3.16
CA SER A 68 -13.52 -15.18 -2.39
C SER A 68 -12.23 -15.97 -2.18
N ASP A 69 -12.18 -16.79 -1.12
CA ASP A 69 -11.06 -17.72 -0.89
C ASP A 69 -10.87 -18.70 -2.05
N ASP A 70 -11.97 -19.16 -2.65
CA ASP A 70 -11.93 -20.01 -3.84
C ASP A 70 -11.29 -19.29 -5.03
N ALA A 71 -11.55 -17.99 -5.19
CA ALA A 71 -10.93 -17.18 -6.23
C ALA A 71 -9.42 -17.00 -5.99
N LEU A 72 -8.99 -16.75 -4.75
CA LEU A 72 -7.55 -16.72 -4.42
C LEU A 72 -6.89 -18.07 -4.71
N LYS A 73 -7.55 -19.17 -4.35
CA LYS A 73 -7.04 -20.52 -4.61
C LYS A 73 -6.91 -20.80 -6.11
N SER A 74 -7.88 -20.36 -6.91
CA SER A 74 -7.78 -20.42 -8.37
C SER A 74 -6.60 -19.59 -8.90
N MET A 75 -6.37 -18.39 -8.36
CA MET A 75 -5.23 -17.56 -8.75
C MET A 75 -3.89 -18.25 -8.49
N ILE A 76 -3.76 -18.99 -7.39
CA ILE A 76 -2.56 -19.80 -7.11
C ILE A 76 -2.35 -20.84 -8.21
N THR A 77 -3.38 -21.64 -8.50
CA THR A 77 -3.29 -22.72 -9.49
C THR A 77 -3.02 -22.18 -10.89
N ASP A 78 -3.72 -21.12 -11.28
CA ASP A 78 -3.61 -20.50 -12.60
C ASP A 78 -2.23 -19.85 -12.77
N TYR A 79 -1.77 -19.10 -11.77
CA TYR A 79 -0.46 -18.46 -11.85
C TYR A 79 0.65 -19.50 -11.93
N TYR A 80 0.64 -20.48 -11.01
CA TYR A 80 1.63 -21.54 -10.98
C TYR A 80 1.68 -22.30 -12.30
N ALA A 81 0.54 -22.72 -12.86
CA ALA A 81 0.50 -23.46 -14.12
C ALA A 81 1.08 -22.66 -15.30
N ASN A 82 0.85 -21.34 -15.32
CA ASN A 82 1.32 -20.46 -16.39
C ASN A 82 2.80 -20.04 -16.25
N THR A 83 3.36 -20.05 -15.04
CA THR A 83 4.74 -19.61 -14.76
C THR A 83 5.69 -20.75 -14.42
N TYR A 84 5.22 -21.99 -14.33
CA TYR A 84 6.00 -23.17 -13.92
C TYR A 84 7.25 -23.46 -14.79
N ILE A 85 7.38 -22.81 -15.95
CA ILE A 85 8.45 -23.09 -16.90
C ILE A 85 9.76 -22.42 -16.43
N ASN A 86 10.70 -23.27 -15.97
CA ASN A 86 12.15 -23.03 -15.79
C ASN A 86 12.65 -22.31 -14.52
N CYS A 87 12.36 -22.83 -13.33
CA CYS A 87 13.12 -22.47 -12.11
C CYS A 87 13.71 -23.72 -11.45
N SER A 88 15.00 -23.64 -11.06
CA SER A 88 15.67 -24.72 -10.33
C SER A 88 14.87 -25.05 -9.06
N MET A 89 14.80 -26.33 -8.70
CA MET A 89 13.94 -26.83 -7.61
C MET A 89 14.21 -26.19 -6.24
N TYR A 90 15.33 -25.48 -6.07
CA TYR A 90 15.82 -25.07 -4.76
C TYR A 90 15.38 -23.68 -4.30
N ASP A 91 14.82 -22.83 -5.17
CA ASP A 91 14.54 -21.43 -4.78
C ASP A 91 13.24 -20.84 -5.37
N LYS A 92 12.21 -21.69 -5.48
CA LYS A 92 10.93 -21.29 -6.06
C LYS A 92 10.24 -20.17 -5.28
N SER A 93 10.30 -20.18 -3.95
CA SER A 93 9.68 -19.13 -3.12
C SER A 93 10.35 -17.77 -3.29
N ILE A 94 11.67 -17.71 -3.33
CA ILE A 94 12.43 -16.47 -3.56
C ILE A 94 12.13 -15.93 -4.96
N PHE A 95 12.10 -16.80 -5.97
CA PHE A 95 11.72 -16.42 -7.33
C PHE A 95 10.33 -15.75 -7.36
N TYR A 96 9.31 -16.40 -6.80
CA TYR A 96 7.95 -15.86 -6.80
C TYR A 96 7.82 -14.59 -5.96
N THR A 97 8.55 -14.49 -4.84
CA THR A 97 8.59 -13.27 -4.02
C THR A 97 9.16 -12.09 -4.81
N LEU A 98 10.31 -12.29 -5.47
CA LEU A 98 10.94 -11.27 -6.30
C LEU A 98 10.06 -10.89 -7.50
N GLN A 99 9.43 -11.88 -8.12
CA GLN A 99 8.52 -11.68 -9.23
C GLN A 99 7.30 -10.86 -8.80
N ALA A 100 6.72 -11.15 -7.63
CA ALA A 100 5.61 -10.42 -7.08
C ALA A 100 5.97 -8.94 -6.86
N GLU A 101 7.11 -8.65 -6.24
CA GLU A 101 7.59 -7.29 -6.00
C GLU A 101 7.81 -6.52 -7.32
N LEU A 102 8.43 -7.16 -8.31
CA LEU A 102 8.64 -6.56 -9.63
C LEU A 102 7.33 -6.29 -10.36
N LEU A 103 6.32 -7.14 -10.20
CA LEU A 103 4.99 -6.95 -10.79
C LEU A 103 4.21 -5.82 -10.10
N VAL A 104 4.34 -5.64 -8.78
CA VAL A 104 3.80 -4.46 -8.08
C VAL A 104 4.39 -3.18 -8.66
N LYS A 105 5.72 -3.14 -8.87
CA LYS A 105 6.40 -1.99 -9.50
C LYS A 105 5.87 -1.71 -10.91
N LYS A 106 5.47 -2.75 -11.65
CA LYS A 106 4.87 -2.64 -12.99
C LYS A 106 3.35 -2.41 -12.97
N GLN A 107 2.73 -2.20 -11.81
CA GLN A 107 1.29 -2.01 -11.65
C GLN A 107 0.45 -3.21 -12.14
N ARG A 108 1.05 -4.40 -12.17
CA ARG A 108 0.46 -5.66 -12.60
C ARG A 108 -0.11 -6.42 -11.40
N TYR A 109 -1.09 -5.82 -10.71
CA TYR A 109 -1.52 -6.22 -9.36
C TYR A 109 -2.14 -7.63 -9.29
N LYS A 110 -2.91 -8.05 -10.30
CA LYS A 110 -3.49 -9.40 -10.33
C LYS A 110 -2.42 -10.49 -10.41
N GLU A 111 -1.40 -10.27 -11.23
CA GLU A 111 -0.28 -11.21 -11.39
C GLU A 111 0.69 -11.15 -10.21
N ALA A 112 0.89 -9.95 -9.64
CA ALA A 112 1.64 -9.78 -8.40
C ALA A 112 0.99 -10.54 -7.24
N LEU A 113 -0.34 -10.46 -7.12
CA LEU A 113 -1.10 -11.20 -6.13
C LEU A 113 -0.97 -12.71 -6.35
N GLY A 114 -1.11 -13.18 -7.60
CA GLY A 114 -0.90 -14.61 -7.94
C GLY A 114 0.50 -15.10 -7.55
N ALA A 115 1.55 -14.35 -7.89
CA ALA A 115 2.92 -14.67 -7.50
C ALA A 115 3.12 -14.69 -5.97
N ALA A 116 2.55 -13.71 -5.26
CA ALA A 116 2.68 -13.62 -3.81
C ALA A 116 1.97 -14.78 -3.10
N LEU A 117 0.79 -15.19 -3.55
CA LEU A 117 0.06 -16.33 -3.00
C LEU A 117 0.79 -17.64 -3.26
N VAL A 118 1.37 -17.82 -4.45
CA VAL A 118 2.21 -18.99 -4.75
C VAL A 118 3.46 -19.02 -3.87
N ALA A 119 4.12 -17.88 -3.64
CA ALA A 119 5.27 -17.80 -2.75
C ALA A 119 4.87 -18.17 -1.31
N GLU A 120 3.73 -17.66 -0.82
CA GLU A 120 3.21 -17.95 0.51
C GLU A 120 2.87 -19.43 0.70
N GLU A 121 2.29 -20.07 -0.30
CA GLU A 121 2.01 -21.52 -0.27
C GLU A 121 3.29 -22.35 -0.13
N ILE A 122 4.40 -21.90 -0.73
CA ILE A 122 5.68 -22.64 -0.74
C ILE A 122 6.50 -22.38 0.53
N SER A 123 6.64 -21.12 0.95
CA SER A 123 7.52 -20.73 2.07
C SER A 123 6.79 -20.36 3.36
N GLY A 124 5.46 -20.32 3.35
CA GLY A 124 4.65 -19.81 4.45
C GLY A 124 4.55 -18.28 4.46
N PRO A 125 3.88 -17.73 5.49
CA PRO A 125 3.61 -16.31 5.61
C PRO A 125 4.89 -15.50 5.80
N SER A 126 4.93 -14.32 5.19
CA SER A 126 6.07 -13.42 5.25
C SER A 126 5.61 -11.98 5.20
N LYS A 127 6.31 -11.09 5.94
CA LYS A 127 6.01 -9.65 5.94
C LYS A 127 6.09 -9.03 4.54
N VAL A 128 7.02 -9.50 3.70
CA VAL A 128 7.16 -9.02 2.32
C VAL A 128 5.91 -9.39 1.50
N LEU A 129 5.42 -10.61 1.67
CA LEU A 129 4.23 -11.10 0.98
C LEU A 129 2.98 -10.39 1.49
N ASP A 130 2.88 -10.13 2.79
CA ASP A 130 1.77 -9.36 3.38
C ASP A 130 1.74 -7.92 2.85
N ALA A 131 2.89 -7.25 2.74
CA ALA A 131 2.98 -5.92 2.13
C ALA A 131 2.52 -5.92 0.66
N ILE A 132 2.96 -6.91 -0.12
CA ILE A 132 2.58 -7.05 -1.54
C ILE A 132 1.07 -7.32 -1.66
N LYS A 133 0.53 -8.27 -0.88
CA LYS A 133 -0.90 -8.57 -0.86
C LYS A 133 -1.71 -7.34 -0.46
N MET A 134 -1.29 -6.59 0.57
CA MET A 134 -1.97 -5.36 1.01
C MET A 134 -2.08 -4.36 -0.13
N ILE A 135 -0.98 -4.09 -0.83
CA ILE A 135 -0.98 -3.17 -1.98
C ILE A 135 -1.91 -3.69 -3.08
N CYS A 136 -1.87 -4.98 -3.38
CA CYS A 136 -2.72 -5.56 -4.43
C CYS A 136 -4.22 -5.50 -4.06
N MET A 137 -4.59 -5.85 -2.83
CA MET A 137 -5.99 -5.79 -2.37
C MET A 137 -6.54 -4.37 -2.45
N TYR A 138 -5.75 -3.37 -2.05
CA TYR A 138 -6.13 -1.96 -2.20
C TYR A 138 -6.38 -1.59 -3.67
N GLN A 139 -5.47 -1.97 -4.57
CA GLN A 139 -5.57 -1.63 -5.99
C GLN A 139 -6.68 -2.41 -6.72
N MET A 140 -7.12 -3.54 -6.16
CA MET A 140 -8.21 -4.37 -6.67
C MET A 140 -9.57 -4.04 -6.03
N ASN A 141 -9.63 -3.03 -5.15
CA ASN A 141 -10.82 -2.60 -4.40
C ASN A 141 -11.39 -3.69 -3.46
N ASP A 142 -10.54 -4.57 -2.93
CA ASP A 142 -10.93 -5.48 -1.84
C ASP A 142 -10.66 -4.80 -0.49
N ASP A 143 -11.57 -3.89 -0.12
CA ASP A 143 -11.41 -3.04 1.07
C ASP A 143 -11.33 -3.84 2.37
N ALA A 144 -12.12 -4.92 2.49
CA ALA A 144 -12.18 -5.72 3.71
C ALA A 144 -10.82 -6.37 4.01
N ARG A 145 -10.22 -7.03 3.02
CA ARG A 145 -8.91 -7.66 3.17
C ARG A 145 -7.78 -6.65 3.22
N PHE A 146 -7.92 -5.54 2.51
CA PHE A 146 -6.98 -4.45 2.64
C PHE A 146 -6.90 -3.93 4.08
N GLN A 147 -8.03 -3.67 4.74
CA GLN A 147 -8.03 -3.21 6.14
C GLN A 147 -7.43 -4.27 7.08
N GLU A 148 -7.80 -5.54 6.92
CA GLU A 148 -7.24 -6.63 7.73
C GLU A 148 -5.70 -6.70 7.59
N LEU A 149 -5.20 -6.65 6.35
CA LEU A 149 -3.77 -6.68 6.07
C LEU A 149 -3.08 -5.42 6.57
N LYS A 150 -3.70 -4.25 6.47
CA LYS A 150 -3.16 -2.98 6.96
C LYS A 150 -3.02 -2.97 8.48
N GLU A 151 -4.01 -3.46 9.22
CA GLU A 151 -3.95 -3.59 10.68
C GLU A 151 -2.86 -4.56 11.11
N ARG A 152 -2.79 -5.72 10.45
CA ARG A 152 -1.71 -6.70 10.67
C ARG A 152 -0.35 -6.06 10.40
N PHE A 153 -0.22 -5.33 9.30
CA PHE A 153 1.03 -4.70 8.91
C PHE A 153 1.47 -3.62 9.90
N ALA A 154 0.53 -2.83 10.43
CA ALA A 154 0.79 -1.82 11.47
C ALA A 154 1.41 -2.42 12.74
N SER A 155 1.01 -3.63 13.13
CA SER A 155 1.59 -4.33 14.29
C SER A 155 3.01 -4.85 14.04
N THR A 156 3.35 -5.16 12.79
CA THR A 156 4.64 -5.80 12.43
C THR A 156 5.72 -4.82 11.94
N GLY A 157 5.32 -3.61 11.54
CA GLY A 157 6.19 -2.54 11.06
C GLY A 157 6.79 -2.77 9.66
N PHE A 158 7.53 -1.77 9.17
CA PHE A 158 8.14 -1.76 7.81
C PHE A 158 9.56 -2.36 7.74
N SER A 159 10.03 -3.03 8.80
CA SER A 159 11.38 -3.58 8.83
C SER A 159 11.51 -4.80 7.91
N GLY A 160 12.65 -4.92 7.22
CA GLY A 160 12.93 -6.04 6.31
C GLY A 160 12.30 -5.92 4.92
N LEU A 161 11.54 -4.86 4.63
CA LEU A 161 11.10 -4.54 3.27
C LEU A 161 12.21 -3.89 2.46
N SER A 162 12.21 -4.09 1.14
CA SER A 162 13.03 -3.28 0.23
C SER A 162 12.61 -1.80 0.32
N SER A 163 13.52 -0.89 -0.02
CA SER A 163 13.23 0.56 -0.01
C SER A 163 12.04 0.91 -0.92
N THR A 164 11.96 0.27 -2.09
CA THR A 164 10.88 0.49 -3.06
C THR A 164 9.54 -0.02 -2.52
N LEU A 165 9.50 -1.26 -2.02
CA LEU A 165 8.27 -1.84 -1.49
C LEU A 165 7.78 -1.09 -0.26
N LYS A 166 8.71 -0.64 0.60
CA LYS A 166 8.39 0.22 1.76
C LYS A 166 7.73 1.53 1.34
N GLN A 167 8.30 2.23 0.35
CA GLN A 167 7.71 3.48 -0.17
C GLN A 167 6.30 3.24 -0.74
N GLN A 168 6.11 2.16 -1.51
CA GLN A 168 4.81 1.83 -2.07
C GLN A 168 3.78 1.46 -1.00
N ALA A 169 4.17 0.70 0.02
CA ALA A 169 3.29 0.33 1.14
C ALA A 169 2.86 1.56 1.94
N ILE A 170 3.80 2.46 2.27
CA ILE A 170 3.51 3.72 2.96
C ILE A 170 2.58 4.59 2.13
N GLY A 171 2.88 4.80 0.84
CA GLY A 171 2.05 5.59 -0.05
C GLY A 171 0.64 5.03 -0.17
N THR A 172 0.49 3.70 -0.26
CA THR A 172 -0.82 3.03 -0.29
C THR A 172 -1.62 3.30 0.99
N ILE A 173 -0.98 3.18 2.16
CA ILE A 173 -1.62 3.46 3.45
C ILE A 173 -2.04 4.94 3.54
N GLN A 174 -1.16 5.86 3.18
CA GLN A 174 -1.45 7.30 3.20
C GLN A 174 -2.65 7.62 2.30
N VAL A 175 -2.62 7.18 1.04
CA VAL A 175 -3.70 7.41 0.08
C VAL A 175 -5.03 6.80 0.58
N SER A 176 -4.99 5.61 1.18
CA SER A 176 -6.19 4.99 1.78
C SER A 176 -6.79 5.81 2.92
N ASN A 177 -5.99 6.56 3.67
CA ASN A 177 -6.45 7.40 4.77
C ASN A 177 -7.02 8.74 4.27
N PHE A 178 -6.42 9.34 3.23
CA PHE A 178 -6.79 10.67 2.76
C PHE A 178 -7.98 10.69 1.79
N ILE A 179 -8.18 9.65 0.98
CA ILE A 179 -9.28 9.62 0.00
C ILE A 179 -10.66 9.78 0.65
N PRO A 180 -11.01 9.05 1.72
CA PRO A 180 -12.32 9.19 2.35
C PRO A 180 -12.60 10.62 2.83
N GLU A 181 -11.59 11.27 3.42
CA GLU A 181 -11.69 12.66 3.88
C GLU A 181 -11.88 13.64 2.72
N PHE A 182 -11.12 13.44 1.63
CA PHE A 182 -11.24 14.24 0.42
C PHE A 182 -12.64 14.10 -0.22
N LEU A 183 -13.16 12.87 -0.33
CA LEU A 183 -14.50 12.61 -0.85
C LEU A 183 -15.58 13.25 0.04
N SER A 184 -15.44 13.15 1.37
CA SER A 184 -16.37 13.81 2.30
C SER A 184 -16.39 15.33 2.12
N CYS A 185 -15.23 15.95 1.91
CA CYS A 185 -15.14 17.39 1.62
C CYS A 185 -15.85 17.77 0.32
N LEU A 186 -15.67 16.97 -0.74
CA LEU A 186 -16.36 17.19 -2.03
C LEU A 186 -17.88 17.06 -1.91
N GLU A 187 -18.37 16.08 -1.16
CA GLU A 187 -19.80 15.89 -0.90
C GLU A 187 -20.41 17.09 -0.15
N ARG A 188 -19.69 17.61 0.86
CA ARG A 188 -20.10 18.82 1.60
C ARG A 188 -20.19 20.05 0.70
N LEU A 189 -19.24 20.22 -0.20
CA LEU A 189 -19.24 21.31 -1.20
C LEU A 189 -20.40 21.18 -2.20
N LYS A 190 -20.72 19.95 -2.62
CA LYS A 190 -21.85 19.68 -3.52
C LYS A 190 -23.20 19.94 -2.83
N GLY A 191 -23.37 19.51 -1.57
CA GLY A 191 -24.60 19.72 -0.80
C GLY A 191 -24.86 21.18 -0.46
N SER A 192 -23.82 21.98 -0.24
CA SER A 192 -23.95 23.42 0.02
C SER A 192 -24.32 24.23 -1.24
N SER A 193 -24.09 23.69 -2.43
CA SER A 193 -24.45 24.33 -3.71
C SER A 193 -25.93 24.16 -4.11
N GLN A 194 -26.70 23.33 -3.39
CA GLN A 194 -28.15 23.14 -3.65
C GLN A 194 -29.06 23.99 -2.76
N HIS A 195 -28.49 24.76 -1.84
CA HIS A 195 -29.22 25.63 -0.90
C HIS A 195 -28.93 27.14 -1.07
N SER A 196 -28.41 27.55 -2.23
CA SER A 196 -28.24 28.97 -2.60
C SER A 196 -29.16 29.35 -3.76
#